data_AF-A0A7Y8LID9-F1
#
_entry.id   AF-A0A7Y8LID9-F1
#
_cell.length_a   1.000
_cell.length_b   1.000
_cell.length_c   1.000
_cell.angle_alpha   90.00
_cell.angle_beta   90.00
_cell.angle_gamma   90.00
#
_symmetry.space_group_name_H-M   'P 1'
#
loop_
_entity.id
_entity.type
_entity.pdbx_description
1 polymer ?
#
loop_
_entity_poly.entity_id
_entity_poly.type
_entity_poly.pdbx_seq_one_letter_code
_entity_poly.pdbx_strand_id
1 'polypeptide(L)' 'MNTKNISDTQERKKLKRAARKKAAPKAKRPQDVPRGSMKRKVKTIAKGQRKR' A
#
# COMPACT_ATOMS: atom_id res chain seq x y z
N MET A 1 -12.56 1.38 -10.71
CA MET A 1 -13.89 0.73 -10.76
C MET A 1 -14.56 0.86 -9.40
N ASN A 2 -15.76 1.45 -9.33
CA ASN A 2 -16.55 1.48 -8.11
C ASN A 2 -17.24 0.11 -7.89
N THR A 3 -17.04 -0.49 -6.71
CA THR A 3 -17.59 -1.82 -6.35
C THR A 3 -18.52 -1.78 -5.15
N LYS A 4 -18.91 -0.56 -4.71
CA LYS A 4 -19.72 -0.34 -3.51
C LYS A 4 -21.15 -0.89 -3.63
N ASN A 5 -21.69 -0.92 -4.85
CA ASN A 5 -23.09 -1.32 -5.10
C ASN A 5 -23.25 -2.81 -5.45
N ILE A 6 -22.17 -3.59 -5.43
CA ILE A 6 -22.23 -5.03 -5.75
C ILE A 6 -22.53 -5.79 -4.46
N SER A 7 -23.75 -6.33 -4.37
CA SER A 7 -24.25 -7.12 -3.25
C SER A 7 -23.60 -8.50 -3.19
N ASP A 8 -23.43 -9.17 -4.34
CA ASP A 8 -22.74 -10.45 -4.40
C ASP A 8 -21.23 -10.30 -4.14
N THR A 9 -20.77 -11.01 -3.12
CA THR A 9 -19.38 -11.00 -2.70
C THR A 9 -18.47 -11.70 -3.72
N GLN A 10 -18.96 -12.71 -4.45
CA GLN A 10 -18.16 -13.48 -5.39
C GLN A 10 -17.87 -12.64 -6.64
N GLU A 11 -18.91 -12.04 -7.23
CA GLU A 11 -18.80 -11.10 -8.35
C GLU A 11 -17.90 -9.91 -8.03
N ARG A 12 -18.11 -9.28 -6.86
CA ARG A 12 -17.27 -8.17 -6.40
C ARG A 12 -15.79 -8.56 -6.32
N LYS A 13 -15.49 -9.77 -5.85
CA LYS A 13 -14.12 -10.29 -5.76
C LYS A 13 -13.54 -10.59 -7.15
N LYS A 14 -14.32 -11.20 -8.06
CA LYS A 14 -13.88 -11.46 -9.45
C LYS A 14 -13.47 -10.17 -10.15
N LEU A 15 -14.31 -9.13 -10.06
CA LEU A 15 -14.04 -7.83 -10.69
C LEU A 15 -12.82 -7.13 -10.08
N LYS A 16 -12.68 -7.14 -8.75
CA LYS A 16 -11.47 -6.62 -8.08
C LYS A 16 -10.21 -7.36 -8.50
N ARG A 17 -10.26 -8.69 -8.65
CA ARG A 17 -9.11 -9.49 -9.10
C ARG A 17 -8.75 -9.20 -10.55
N ALA A 18 -9.73 -9.11 -11.44
CA ALA A 18 -9.51 -8.74 -12.84
C ALA A 18 -8.86 -7.35 -12.96
N ALA A 19 -9.35 -6.36 -12.20
CA ALA A 19 -8.76 -5.03 -12.16
C ALA A 19 -7.30 -5.05 -11.65
N ARG A 20 -6.99 -5.84 -10.60
CA ARG A 20 -5.62 -5.99 -10.10
C ARG A 20 -4.70 -6.72 -11.08
N LYS A 21 -5.21 -7.71 -11.81
CA LYS A 21 -4.44 -8.45 -12.83
C LYS A 21 -4.13 -7.59 -14.05
N LYS A 22 -5.05 -6.71 -14.44
CA LYS A 22 -4.87 -5.74 -15.55
C LYS A 22 -3.94 -4.58 -15.17
N ALA A 23 -3.84 -4.25 -13.88
CA ALA A 23 -2.94 -3.20 -13.42
C ALA A 23 -1.47 -3.56 -13.68
N ALA A 24 -0.70 -2.58 -14.16
CA ALA A 24 0.72 -2.77 -14.39
C ALA A 24 1.44 -3.15 -13.08
N PRO A 25 2.43 -4.06 -13.13
CA PRO A 25 3.25 -4.38 -11.97
C PRO A 25 3.92 -3.12 -11.43
N LYS A 26 4.01 -3.02 -10.11
CA LYS A 26 4.74 -1.91 -9.48
C LYS A 26 6.21 -2.01 -9.88
N ALA A 27 6.81 -0.86 -10.17
CA ALA A 27 8.24 -0.78 -10.42
C ALA A 27 9.03 -1.40 -9.26
N LYS A 28 10.12 -2.09 -9.59
CA LYS A 28 11.08 -2.55 -8.58
C LYS A 28 11.61 -1.34 -7.83
N ARG A 29 11.92 -1.53 -6.55
CA ARG A 29 12.55 -0.49 -5.74
C ARG A 29 13.89 -0.11 -6.41
N PRO A 30 14.21 1.18 -6.56
CA PRO A 30 15.50 1.60 -7.07
C PRO A 30 16.62 1.05 -6.18
N GLN A 31 17.70 0.55 -6.79
CA GLN A 31 18.82 -0.07 -6.09
C GLN A 31 19.60 0.95 -5.25
N ASP A 32 19.68 2.19 -5.73
CA ASP A 32 20.48 3.27 -5.13
C ASP A 32 19.86 3.89 -3.87
N VAL A 33 18.57 3.63 -3.62
CA VAL A 33 17.86 4.22 -2.49
C VAL A 33 17.99 3.29 -1.29
N PRO A 34 18.61 3.66 -0.15
CA PRO A 34 18.69 2.79 1.03
C PRO A 34 17.31 2.40 1.59
N ARG A 35 17.19 1.26 2.27
CA ARG A 35 15.91 0.89 2.92
C ARG A 35 15.62 1.89 4.04
N GLY A 36 14.43 2.47 4.02
CA GLY A 36 14.01 3.43 5.07
C GLY A 36 14.47 4.87 4.88
N SER A 37 15.18 5.20 3.79
CA SER A 37 15.56 6.59 3.48
C SER A 37 14.35 7.52 3.27
N MET A 38 13.24 6.97 2.75
CA MET A 38 11.97 7.69 2.59
C MET A 38 11.11 7.69 3.86
N LYS A 39 11.55 7.10 4.97
CA LYS A 39 10.81 7.22 6.24
C LYS A 39 10.85 8.68 6.68
N ARG A 40 9.70 9.22 7.09
CA ARG A 40 9.62 10.56 7.68
C ARG A 40 10.48 10.58 8.94
N LYS A 41 11.53 11.41 8.94
CA LYS A 41 12.29 11.72 10.15
C LYS A 41 11.40 12.57 11.05
N VAL A 42 11.02 12.02 12.20
CA VAL A 42 10.25 12.76 13.19
C VAL A 42 11.22 13.68 13.95
N LYS A 43 10.99 15.00 13.93
CA LYS A 43 11.84 15.99 14.61
C LYS A 43 11.78 15.85 16.14
N THR A 44 10.60 15.54 16.67
CA THR A 44 10.33 15.43 18.10
C THR A 44 9.53 14.16 18.38
N ILE A 45 10.09 13.25 19.18
CA ILE A 45 9.39 12.05 19.65
C ILE A 45 8.77 12.37 21.01
N ALA A 46 7.52 11.96 21.24
CA ALA A 46 6.90 12.08 22.57
C ALA A 46 7.74 11.32 23.61
N LYS A 47 8.04 11.96 24.75
CA LYS A 47 8.79 11.35 25.86
C LYS A 47 7.98 10.16 26.42
N GLY A 48 8.26 8.96 25.92
CA GLY A 48 7.53 7.73 26.24
C GLY A 48 7.39 6.75 25.06
N GLN A 49 7.52 7.24 23.82
CA GLN A 49 7.51 6.39 22.61
C GLN A 49 8.90 6.03 22.08
N ARG A 50 9.99 6.51 22.72
CA ARG A 50 11.33 6.02 22.40
C ARG A 50 11.39 4.56 22.82
N LYS A 51 11.58 3.66 21.84
CA LYS A 51 11.97 2.28 22.14
C LYS A 51 13.27 2.32 22.93
N ARG A 52 13.26 1.68 24.10
CA ARG A 52 14.45 1.36 24.87
C ARG A 52 15.41 0.55 24.01
#